data_AF-A0A6M3LFC8-F1
#
_entry.id   AF-A0A6M3LFC8-F1
#
_cell.length_a   1.000
_cell.length_b   1.000
_cell.length_c   1.000
_cell.angle_alpha   90.00
_cell.angle_beta   90.00
_cell.angle_gamma   90.00
#
_symmetry.space_group_name_H-M   'P 1'
#
loop_
_entity.id
_entity.type
_entity.pdbx_description
1 polymer ?
#
loop_
_entity_poly.entity_id
_entity_poly.type
_entity_poly.pdbx_seq_one_letter_code
_entity_poly.pdbx_strand_id
1 'polypeptide(L)'
;MSINTSTLILLEQLLMESCGDYLSFETTTNITTNKSVISTTLNQYDDGEDGYFDDRWIHIQGVTNPDVERKIGSTTYDTATGTCYVYGANLVAEAAAMTCRITRYKREKYKTALLRAIEEVYGLGLLYKAVDDLTLVTGNRAVDGHFESWSSATALTYWTASNITLAQTSTAGLTRGGTYSAKCTAGAANGYISIHSNTYPELLDFQGRTIDAYVQAYPQTANDANIVIYTKQADGTEQTLTSTTATPAGEFTEIKHESQTINDNLTDFEIRLKVTTNGQYVYYDDLYVGDRNLTRYLLPDSFVGGKLEQVWMQQTGQSNELFYDLNSFTRERGKQLAFVITSNGTNRYLELMEAPPNKRRLRLIGEAPLETLSATTDTITLDAWRIPLLIAKARMIFWERESVPVSSEDSSKFEYEYSKAARDYSRLLSNKMPERIEYQER
;
A
#
# COMPACT_ATOMS: atom_id res chain seq x y z
N MET A 1 -9.57 0.15 -17.07
CA MET A 1 -8.12 0.30 -17.35
C MET A 1 -7.43 -0.84 -16.64
N SER A 2 -6.60 -1.66 -17.31
CA SER A 2 -5.95 -2.78 -16.60
C SER A 2 -4.84 -2.22 -15.72
N ILE A 3 -4.98 -2.41 -14.41
CA ILE A 3 -3.96 -2.10 -13.44
C ILE A 3 -2.89 -3.19 -13.54
N ASN A 4 -1.64 -2.80 -13.80
CA ASN A 4 -0.52 -3.74 -13.85
C ASN A 4 0.38 -3.52 -12.63
N THR A 5 0.64 -4.59 -11.89
CA THR A 5 1.65 -4.57 -10.82
C THR A 5 3.02 -4.85 -11.44
N SER A 6 4.00 -4.00 -11.19
CA SER A 6 5.38 -4.19 -11.67
C SER A 6 6.35 -4.17 -10.49
N THR A 7 7.29 -5.11 -10.46
CA THR A 7 8.37 -5.16 -9.45
C THR A 7 9.50 -4.19 -9.81
N LEU A 8 10.24 -3.69 -8.82
CA LEU A 8 11.43 -2.86 -9.03
C LEU A 8 12.43 -3.53 -10.01
N ILE A 9 12.68 -4.84 -9.86
CA ILE A 9 13.61 -5.59 -10.71
C ILE A 9 13.23 -5.59 -12.20
N LEU A 10 11.93 -5.48 -12.50
CA LEU A 10 11.38 -5.42 -13.85
C LEU A 10 11.50 -4.00 -14.40
N LEU A 11 11.23 -2.98 -13.58
CA LEU A 11 11.42 -1.59 -13.98
C LEU A 11 12.90 -1.26 -14.23
N GLU A 12 13.80 -1.79 -13.42
CA GLU A 12 15.25 -1.73 -13.65
C GLU A 12 15.63 -2.37 -14.99
N GLN A 13 15.09 -3.57 -15.27
CA GLN A 13 15.31 -4.23 -16.55
C GLN A 13 14.80 -3.39 -17.73
N LEU A 14 13.56 -2.89 -17.68
CA LEU A 14 13.00 -2.06 -18.74
C LEU A 14 13.81 -0.77 -18.96
N LEU A 15 14.32 -0.17 -17.88
CA LEU A 15 15.21 0.98 -17.99
C LEU A 15 16.53 0.61 -18.67
N MET A 16 17.19 -0.47 -18.24
CA MET A 16 18.43 -0.97 -18.84
C MET A 16 18.25 -1.28 -20.33
N GLU A 17 17.17 -1.97 -20.69
CA GLU A 17 16.79 -2.25 -22.09
C GLU A 17 16.59 -0.94 -22.88
N SER A 18 15.90 0.05 -22.30
CA SER A 18 15.69 1.35 -22.93
C SER A 18 16.99 2.14 -23.15
N CYS A 19 17.98 1.94 -22.29
CA CYS A 19 19.32 2.51 -22.44
C CYS A 19 20.20 1.72 -23.42
N GLY A 20 19.73 0.57 -23.92
CA GLY A 20 20.54 -0.34 -24.73
C GLY A 20 21.69 -0.99 -23.95
N ASP A 21 21.53 -1.14 -22.63
CA ASP A 21 22.54 -1.64 -21.71
C ASP A 21 21.97 -2.78 -20.86
N TYR A 22 21.49 -3.83 -21.52
CA TYR A 22 20.92 -5.01 -20.87
C TYR A 22 21.36 -6.29 -21.58
N LEU A 23 22.04 -7.16 -20.84
CA LEU A 23 22.29 -8.54 -21.22
C LEU A 23 21.93 -9.43 -20.02
N SER A 24 21.08 -10.42 -20.23
CA SER A 24 20.69 -11.40 -19.21
C SER A 24 21.06 -12.81 -19.65
N PHE A 25 21.57 -13.61 -18.72
CA PHE A 25 21.97 -14.99 -18.97
C PHE A 25 21.85 -15.83 -17.69
N GLU A 26 21.90 -17.15 -17.86
CA GLU A 26 21.97 -18.10 -16.75
C GLU A 26 23.39 -18.67 -16.66
N THR A 27 23.91 -18.84 -15.44
CA THR A 27 25.21 -19.49 -15.24
C THR A 27 25.14 -20.96 -15.65
N THR A 28 26.07 -21.44 -16.46
CA THR A 28 26.09 -22.87 -16.87
C THR A 28 26.67 -23.77 -15.80
N THR A 29 27.43 -23.21 -14.86
CA THR A 29 27.87 -23.90 -13.65
C THR A 29 27.50 -23.06 -12.44
N ASN A 30 27.12 -23.71 -11.34
CA ASN A 30 26.89 -23.04 -10.07
C ASN A 30 28.08 -22.15 -9.69
N ILE A 31 27.79 -20.99 -9.13
CA ILE A 31 28.81 -20.12 -8.54
C ILE A 31 29.45 -20.88 -7.37
N THR A 32 30.78 -20.90 -7.31
CA THR A 32 31.54 -21.50 -6.20
C THR A 32 32.25 -20.39 -5.42
N THR A 33 32.90 -20.75 -4.30
CA THR A 33 33.63 -19.78 -3.47
C THR A 33 34.90 -19.27 -4.13
N ASN A 34 34.76 -18.43 -5.16
CA ASN A 34 35.84 -17.89 -5.96
C ASN A 34 35.45 -16.53 -6.58
N LYS A 35 36.18 -16.07 -7.62
CA LYS A 35 35.91 -14.79 -8.31
C LYS A 35 35.46 -14.99 -9.76
N SER A 36 34.79 -16.09 -10.07
CA SER A 36 34.36 -16.40 -11.44
C SER A 36 32.86 -16.65 -11.51
N VAL A 37 32.24 -16.13 -12.57
CA VAL A 37 30.89 -16.51 -13.00
C VAL A 37 31.04 -17.12 -14.39
N ILE A 38 30.56 -18.35 -14.58
CA ILE A 38 30.77 -19.11 -15.82
C ILE A 38 29.42 -19.29 -16.51
N SER A 39 29.37 -18.90 -17.78
CA SER A 39 28.23 -19.18 -18.65
C SER A 39 28.68 -19.33 -20.10
N THR A 40 28.60 -20.54 -20.63
CA THR A 40 28.95 -20.80 -22.04
C THR A 40 27.97 -20.15 -23.03
N THR A 41 26.82 -19.64 -22.57
CA THR A 41 25.90 -18.88 -23.43
C THR A 41 26.37 -17.46 -23.70
N LEU A 42 27.32 -16.93 -22.91
CA LEU A 42 27.89 -15.60 -23.13
C LEU A 42 28.64 -15.50 -24.47
N ASN A 43 29.17 -16.61 -24.96
CA ASN A 43 29.88 -16.73 -26.24
C ASN A 43 29.01 -16.39 -27.46
N GLN A 44 27.70 -16.21 -27.29
CA GLN A 44 26.80 -15.74 -28.34
C GLN A 44 26.80 -14.21 -28.48
N TYR A 45 27.41 -13.50 -27.53
CA TYR A 45 27.32 -12.05 -27.38
C TYR A 45 28.70 -11.36 -27.28
N ASP A 46 29.79 -12.12 -27.34
CA ASP A 46 31.16 -11.63 -27.13
C ASP A 46 31.96 -11.39 -28.42
N ASP A 47 31.32 -11.60 -29.59
CA ASP A 47 31.93 -11.53 -30.92
C ASP A 47 33.19 -12.42 -31.07
N GLY A 48 33.38 -13.41 -30.20
CA GLY A 48 34.55 -14.28 -30.15
C GLY A 48 35.82 -13.63 -29.59
N GLU A 49 35.70 -12.52 -28.85
CA GLU A 49 36.84 -11.76 -28.34
C GLU A 49 37.02 -11.91 -26.81
N ASP A 50 38.24 -12.27 -26.40
CA ASP A 50 38.63 -12.20 -24.99
C ASP A 50 38.55 -10.75 -24.49
N GLY A 51 38.09 -10.58 -23.25
CA GLY A 51 37.95 -9.26 -22.63
C GLY A 51 36.74 -8.43 -23.12
N TYR A 52 35.87 -8.95 -23.99
CA TYR A 52 34.71 -8.21 -24.51
C TYR A 52 33.79 -7.60 -23.43
N PHE A 53 33.65 -8.30 -22.30
CA PHE A 53 32.86 -7.86 -21.15
C PHE A 53 33.67 -7.17 -20.06
N ASP A 54 34.99 -7.03 -20.23
CA ASP A 54 35.82 -6.34 -19.25
C ASP A 54 35.34 -4.89 -19.07
N ASP A 55 35.57 -4.37 -17.87
CA ASP A 55 35.09 -3.07 -17.42
C ASP A 55 33.57 -2.88 -17.28
N ARG A 56 32.77 -3.93 -17.56
CA ARG A 56 31.33 -3.94 -17.28
C ARG A 56 31.02 -4.40 -15.86
N TRP A 57 29.78 -4.22 -15.43
CA TRP A 57 29.24 -4.68 -14.15
C TRP A 57 28.39 -5.92 -14.37
N ILE A 58 28.54 -6.90 -13.49
CA ILE A 58 27.68 -8.07 -13.38
C ILE A 58 26.86 -7.99 -12.10
N HIS A 59 25.56 -8.22 -12.23
CA HIS A 59 24.61 -8.33 -11.15
C HIS A 59 24.09 -9.76 -11.06
N ILE A 60 24.29 -10.39 -9.90
CA ILE A 60 23.93 -11.80 -9.66
C ILE A 60 22.60 -11.83 -8.90
N GLN A 61 21.61 -12.52 -9.47
CA GLN A 61 20.30 -12.71 -8.85
C GLN A 61 20.30 -14.00 -8.02
N GLY A 62 21.29 -14.10 -7.12
CA GLY A 62 21.58 -15.28 -6.32
C GLY A 62 20.75 -15.35 -5.05
N VAL A 63 20.59 -16.56 -4.50
CA VAL A 63 19.98 -16.76 -3.18
C VAL A 63 20.98 -16.43 -2.07
N THR A 64 22.23 -16.86 -2.25
CA THR A 64 23.31 -16.68 -1.27
C THR A 64 24.14 -15.43 -1.55
N ASN A 65 24.08 -14.94 -2.78
CA ASN A 65 24.63 -13.66 -3.23
C ASN A 65 23.49 -12.70 -3.64
N PRO A 66 22.51 -12.40 -2.76
CA PRO A 66 21.39 -11.55 -3.13
C PRO A 66 21.90 -10.15 -3.45
N ASP A 67 21.50 -9.64 -4.62
CA ASP A 67 21.82 -8.30 -5.09
C ASP A 67 23.33 -7.99 -5.16
N VAL A 68 24.19 -9.02 -5.30
CA VAL A 68 25.64 -8.81 -5.41
C VAL A 68 25.98 -8.27 -6.79
N GLU A 69 26.58 -7.08 -6.78
CA GLU A 69 27.14 -6.43 -7.96
C GLU A 69 28.68 -6.41 -7.89
N ARG A 70 29.32 -6.73 -9.02
CA ARG A 70 30.79 -6.69 -9.17
C ARG A 70 31.17 -6.17 -10.55
N LYS A 71 32.37 -5.60 -10.67
CA LYS A 71 32.97 -5.24 -11.95
C LYS A 71 33.70 -6.44 -12.55
N ILE A 72 33.58 -6.68 -13.84
CA ILE A 72 34.29 -7.70 -14.62
C ILE A 72 35.67 -7.17 -15.02
N GLY A 73 36.66 -8.05 -15.05
CA GLY A 73 38.01 -7.76 -15.54
C GLY A 73 39.13 -8.01 -14.51
N SER A 74 38.85 -8.68 -13.38
CA SER A 74 39.94 -9.03 -12.44
C SER A 74 40.96 -9.98 -13.06
N THR A 75 40.52 -10.70 -14.08
CA THR A 75 41.30 -11.31 -15.15
C THR A 75 40.48 -11.12 -16.42
N THR A 76 41.13 -11.12 -17.58
CA THR A 76 40.45 -10.99 -18.88
C THR A 76 39.37 -12.04 -19.02
N TYR A 77 38.16 -11.61 -19.41
CA TYR A 77 37.08 -12.54 -19.79
C TYR A 77 37.58 -13.56 -20.83
N ASP A 78 37.30 -14.85 -20.59
CA ASP A 78 37.73 -15.96 -21.44
C ASP A 78 36.58 -16.46 -22.31
N THR A 79 36.66 -16.19 -23.62
CA THR A 79 35.66 -16.61 -24.61
C THR A 79 35.51 -18.13 -24.71
N ALA A 80 36.60 -18.89 -24.57
CA ALA A 80 36.56 -20.33 -24.78
C ALA A 80 35.72 -21.04 -23.70
N THR A 81 35.71 -20.49 -22.48
CA THR A 81 34.99 -21.07 -21.34
C THR A 81 33.74 -20.27 -20.94
N GLY A 82 33.57 -19.06 -21.46
CA GLY A 82 32.51 -18.14 -21.05
C GLY A 82 32.67 -17.66 -19.61
N THR A 83 33.92 -17.48 -19.15
CA THR A 83 34.23 -17.16 -17.75
C THR A 83 34.43 -15.66 -17.55
N CYS A 84 33.54 -15.02 -16.79
CA CYS A 84 33.72 -13.67 -16.29
C CYS A 84 34.46 -13.68 -14.95
N TYR A 85 35.60 -13.00 -14.87
CA TYR A 85 36.33 -12.82 -13.61
C TYR A 85 36.00 -11.48 -12.97
N VAL A 86 35.55 -11.51 -11.73
CA VAL A 86 35.04 -10.33 -11.02
C VAL A 86 36.05 -9.75 -10.03
N TYR A 87 36.08 -8.43 -9.89
CA TYR A 87 36.84 -7.75 -8.83
C TYR A 87 36.20 -7.94 -7.45
N GLY A 88 36.96 -7.66 -6.38
CA GLY A 88 36.46 -7.69 -5.00
C GLY A 88 36.74 -9.00 -4.26
N ALA A 89 35.96 -9.26 -3.20
CA ALA A 89 36.04 -10.50 -2.42
C ALA A 89 35.46 -11.70 -3.19
N ASN A 90 35.77 -12.91 -2.75
CA ASN A 90 35.19 -14.13 -3.31
C ASN A 90 33.66 -14.09 -3.19
N LEU A 91 32.98 -14.55 -4.23
CA LEU A 91 31.56 -14.86 -4.21
C LEU A 91 31.31 -16.01 -3.24
N VAL A 92 30.08 -16.12 -2.74
CA VAL A 92 29.66 -17.27 -1.93
C VAL A 92 29.12 -18.35 -2.86
N ALA A 93 29.32 -19.62 -2.51
CA ALA A 93 28.81 -20.72 -3.32
C ALA A 93 27.26 -20.72 -3.40
N GLU A 94 26.73 -20.99 -4.59
CA GLU A 94 25.30 -21.17 -4.87
C GLU A 94 24.98 -22.64 -5.11
N ALA A 95 23.79 -23.08 -4.71
CA ALA A 95 23.37 -24.47 -4.83
C ALA A 95 22.86 -24.85 -6.24
N ALA A 96 22.54 -23.85 -7.07
CA ALA A 96 21.99 -24.01 -8.41
C ALA A 96 22.53 -22.94 -9.37
N ALA A 97 22.16 -23.08 -10.65
CA ALA A 97 22.40 -22.07 -11.67
C ALA A 97 21.63 -20.78 -11.34
N MET A 98 22.26 -19.63 -11.56
CA MET A 98 21.72 -18.32 -11.21
C MET A 98 21.54 -17.46 -12.45
N THR A 99 20.47 -16.66 -12.46
CA THR A 99 20.31 -15.60 -13.46
C THR A 99 21.24 -14.44 -13.12
N CYS A 100 21.97 -13.96 -14.12
CA CYS A 100 22.91 -12.85 -14.02
C CYS A 100 22.60 -11.81 -15.09
N ARG A 101 22.97 -10.55 -14.82
CA ARG A 101 22.83 -9.44 -15.77
C ARG A 101 24.16 -8.74 -15.94
N ILE A 102 24.54 -8.39 -17.17
CA ILE A 102 25.72 -7.57 -17.47
C ILE A 102 25.28 -6.21 -18.00
N THR A 103 25.86 -5.15 -17.44
CA THR A 103 25.58 -3.74 -17.77
C THR A 103 26.89 -2.93 -17.77
N ARG A 104 26.97 -1.87 -18.55
CA ARG A 104 28.11 -0.93 -18.53
C ARG A 104 28.16 -0.10 -17.25
N TYR A 105 26.99 0.16 -16.67
CA TYR A 105 26.86 0.98 -15.47
C TYR A 105 26.39 0.16 -14.27
N LYS A 106 26.75 0.62 -13.07
CA LYS A 106 26.25 0.06 -11.81
C LYS A 106 24.73 0.12 -11.75
N ARG A 107 24.10 -0.96 -11.29
CA ARG A 107 22.68 -1.09 -10.96
C ARG A 107 22.19 0.07 -10.11
N GLU A 108 22.97 0.52 -9.12
CA GLU A 108 22.59 1.62 -8.24
C GLU A 108 22.30 2.93 -9.00
N LYS A 109 22.96 3.16 -10.13
CA LYS A 109 22.70 4.33 -10.99
C LYS A 109 21.32 4.25 -11.64
N TYR A 110 20.95 3.07 -12.15
CA TYR A 110 19.62 2.79 -12.69
C TYR A 110 18.54 2.91 -11.61
N LYS A 111 18.75 2.28 -10.46
CA LYS A 111 17.83 2.34 -9.32
C LYS A 111 17.59 3.78 -8.88
N THR A 112 18.65 4.56 -8.68
CA THR A 112 18.49 5.96 -8.25
C THR A 112 17.77 6.81 -9.31
N ALA A 113 18.04 6.58 -10.61
CA ALA A 113 17.34 7.28 -11.67
C ALA A 113 15.84 6.95 -11.71
N LEU A 114 15.46 5.69 -11.47
CA LEU A 114 14.07 5.28 -11.32
C LEU A 114 13.39 5.95 -10.13
N LEU A 115 14.02 5.92 -8.95
CA LEU A 115 13.44 6.52 -7.74
C LEU A 115 13.25 8.03 -7.91
N ARG A 116 14.22 8.74 -8.50
CA ARG A 116 14.07 10.17 -8.84
C ARG A 116 12.98 10.42 -9.87
N ALA A 117 12.83 9.55 -10.87
CA ALA A 117 11.74 9.68 -11.83
C ALA A 117 10.37 9.48 -11.18
N ILE A 118 10.24 8.53 -10.25
CA ILE A 118 9.00 8.35 -9.47
C ILE A 118 8.69 9.64 -8.70
N GLU A 119 9.68 10.19 -7.97
CA GLU A 119 9.52 11.45 -7.22
C GLU A 119 9.09 12.62 -8.13
N GLU A 120 9.78 12.85 -9.24
CA GLU A 120 9.53 13.99 -10.13
C GLU A 120 8.20 13.88 -10.87
N VAL A 121 7.86 12.70 -11.38
CA VAL A 121 6.61 12.51 -12.12
C VAL A 121 5.40 12.51 -11.16
N TYR A 122 5.59 12.08 -9.91
CA TYR A 122 4.62 12.31 -8.84
C TYR A 122 4.43 13.80 -8.55
N GLY A 123 5.51 14.56 -8.36
CA GLY A 123 5.46 16.00 -8.08
C GLY A 123 4.77 16.82 -9.18
N LEU A 124 4.76 16.31 -10.42
CA LEU A 124 4.03 16.90 -11.55
C LEU A 124 2.56 16.48 -11.64
N GLY A 125 2.06 15.64 -10.73
CA GLY A 125 0.69 15.12 -10.74
C GLY A 125 0.40 14.19 -11.92
N LEU A 126 1.43 13.58 -12.51
CA LEU A 126 1.29 12.73 -13.70
C LEU A 126 1.21 11.24 -13.36
N LEU A 127 1.75 10.85 -12.21
CA LEU A 127 1.76 9.49 -11.69
C LEU A 127 1.20 9.47 -10.27
N TYR A 128 -0.11 9.26 -10.16
CA TYR A 128 -0.81 9.07 -8.90
C TYR A 128 -1.64 7.79 -8.95
N LYS A 129 -1.83 7.16 -7.80
CA LYS A 129 -2.84 6.12 -7.66
C LYS A 129 -4.19 6.81 -7.45
N ALA A 130 -5.13 6.60 -8.38
CA ALA A 130 -6.49 7.07 -8.17
C ALA A 130 -7.08 6.32 -6.96
N VAL A 131 -7.63 7.07 -6.02
CA VAL A 131 -8.26 6.52 -4.82
C VAL A 131 -9.75 6.79 -4.88
N ASP A 132 -10.51 5.75 -4.59
CA ASP A 132 -11.95 5.77 -4.41
C ASP A 132 -12.26 4.99 -3.13
N ASP A 133 -12.38 5.74 -2.03
CA ASP A 133 -12.46 5.19 -0.68
C ASP A 133 -13.89 5.34 -0.15
N LEU A 134 -14.43 4.25 0.37
CA LEU A 134 -15.81 4.10 0.84
C LEU A 134 -15.88 3.69 2.31
N THR A 135 -14.80 3.91 3.07
CA THR A 135 -14.59 3.38 4.42
C THR A 135 -15.07 4.33 5.51
N LEU A 136 -15.56 5.53 5.18
CA LEU A 136 -16.09 6.46 6.18
C LEU A 136 -17.62 6.40 6.23
N VAL A 137 -18.16 6.45 7.44
CA VAL A 137 -19.60 6.50 7.71
C VAL A 137 -19.92 7.74 8.55
N THR A 138 -20.92 8.51 8.14
CA THR A 138 -21.33 9.72 8.84
C THR A 138 -21.85 9.42 10.24
N GLY A 139 -21.43 10.22 11.21
CA GLY A 139 -21.77 10.02 12.62
C GLY A 139 -20.97 8.95 13.34
N ASN A 140 -20.08 8.23 12.65
CA ASN A 140 -19.22 7.24 13.27
C ASN A 140 -18.04 7.93 13.97
N ARG A 141 -17.91 7.72 15.29
CA ARG A 141 -16.73 8.14 16.06
C ARG A 141 -15.69 7.03 16.20
N ALA A 142 -16.02 5.79 15.83
CA ALA A 142 -15.02 4.74 15.86
C ALA A 142 -13.94 5.03 14.81
N VAL A 143 -12.69 5.06 15.26
CA VAL A 143 -11.55 5.19 14.38
C VAL A 143 -11.31 3.85 13.66
N ASP A 144 -11.08 3.92 12.35
CA ASP A 144 -10.82 2.75 11.50
C ASP A 144 -11.81 1.59 11.75
N GLY A 145 -13.11 1.91 11.78
CA GLY A 145 -14.16 0.91 12.00
C GLY A 145 -14.26 -0.16 10.90
N HIS A 146 -13.68 0.11 9.73
CA HIS A 146 -13.60 -0.82 8.59
C HIS A 146 -12.30 -1.64 8.57
N PHE A 147 -11.38 -1.43 9.53
CA PHE A 147 -10.12 -2.18 9.64
C PHE A 147 -9.26 -2.12 8.38
N GLU A 148 -9.07 -0.93 7.83
CA GLU A 148 -8.19 -0.68 6.69
C GLU A 148 -6.79 -0.20 7.11
N SER A 149 -6.64 0.28 8.36
CA SER A 149 -5.38 0.79 8.90
C SER A 149 -4.61 -0.24 9.72
N TRP A 150 -3.59 -0.83 9.10
CA TRP A 150 -2.71 -1.84 9.70
C TRP A 150 -1.26 -1.38 9.77
N SER A 151 -0.63 -1.54 10.93
CA SER A 151 0.82 -1.32 11.09
C SER A 151 1.65 -2.52 10.62
N SER A 152 1.02 -3.70 10.56
CA SER A 152 1.53 -4.93 9.95
C SER A 152 0.36 -5.87 9.68
N ALA A 153 0.57 -6.97 8.94
CA ALA A 153 -0.48 -7.98 8.70
C ALA A 153 -1.04 -8.65 9.97
N THR A 154 -0.45 -8.40 11.14
CA THR A 154 -0.87 -8.95 12.45
C THR A 154 -1.18 -7.88 13.50
N ALA A 155 -1.18 -6.59 13.14
CA ALA A 155 -1.43 -5.50 14.09
C ALA A 155 -2.17 -4.33 13.43
N LEU A 156 -3.33 -3.98 14.01
CA LEU A 156 -4.09 -2.77 13.66
C LEU A 156 -3.40 -1.52 14.20
N THR A 157 -3.54 -0.39 13.50
CA THR A 157 -2.88 0.87 13.87
C THR A 157 -3.52 1.53 15.10
N TYR A 158 -4.86 1.55 15.17
CA TYR A 158 -5.61 2.29 16.18
C TYR A 158 -6.27 1.41 17.25
N TRP A 159 -6.09 0.10 17.15
CA TRP A 159 -6.75 -0.89 18.00
C TRP A 159 -5.74 -1.66 18.84
N THR A 160 -6.12 -1.99 20.07
CA THR A 160 -5.32 -2.83 20.97
C THR A 160 -5.93 -4.23 21.05
N ALA A 161 -5.11 -5.27 20.98
CA ALA A 161 -5.53 -6.65 21.17
C ALA A 161 -5.23 -7.14 22.60
N SER A 162 -6.19 -7.84 23.21
CA SER A 162 -6.07 -8.47 24.52
C SER A 162 -6.50 -9.92 24.42
N ASN A 163 -5.59 -10.86 24.67
CA ASN A 163 -5.80 -12.31 24.50
C ASN A 163 -6.33 -12.68 23.09
N ILE A 164 -5.99 -11.88 22.07
CA ILE A 164 -6.33 -12.11 20.66
C ILE A 164 -5.04 -12.19 19.85
N THR A 165 -4.98 -13.16 18.94
CA THR A 165 -4.09 -13.12 17.77
C THR A 165 -4.83 -12.50 16.61
N LEU A 166 -4.31 -11.40 16.09
CA LEU A 166 -4.85 -10.66 14.96
C LEU A 166 -4.24 -11.14 13.64
N ALA A 167 -5.07 -11.21 12.60
CA ALA A 167 -4.61 -11.36 11.23
C ALA A 167 -5.46 -10.52 10.27
N GLN A 168 -4.79 -9.78 9.40
CA GLN A 168 -5.40 -9.06 8.28
C GLN A 168 -5.94 -10.05 7.25
N THR A 169 -7.19 -9.88 6.82
CA THR A 169 -7.84 -10.78 5.86
C THR A 169 -8.42 -10.02 4.69
N SER A 170 -8.01 -10.36 3.46
CA SER A 170 -8.57 -9.83 2.19
C SER A 170 -9.35 -10.89 1.40
N THR A 171 -9.70 -12.01 2.04
CA THR A 171 -10.36 -13.13 1.36
C THR A 171 -11.78 -12.75 0.96
N ALA A 172 -12.12 -12.97 -0.32
CA ALA A 172 -13.46 -12.70 -0.84
C ALA A 172 -14.53 -13.41 -0.01
N GLY A 173 -15.58 -12.68 0.37
CA GLY A 173 -16.65 -13.18 1.23
C GLY A 173 -16.41 -13.00 2.73
N LEU A 174 -15.17 -12.70 3.16
CA LEU A 174 -14.77 -12.46 4.56
C LEU A 174 -14.53 -10.97 4.89
N THR A 175 -14.93 -10.05 4.00
CA THR A 175 -14.85 -8.59 4.20
C THR A 175 -16.20 -7.91 3.92
N ARG A 176 -16.40 -6.70 4.46
CA ARG A 176 -17.57 -5.82 4.36
C ARG A 176 -17.13 -4.36 4.31
N GLY A 177 -17.11 -3.79 3.10
CA GLY A 177 -17.02 -2.34 2.94
C GLY A 177 -15.61 -1.75 2.95
N GLY A 178 -14.64 -2.55 2.50
CA GLY A 178 -13.24 -2.18 2.33
C GLY A 178 -12.45 -3.31 1.67
N THR A 179 -11.13 -3.28 1.79
CA THR A 179 -10.21 -4.32 1.30
C THR A 179 -10.00 -5.42 2.33
N TYR A 180 -10.07 -5.09 3.62
CA TYR A 180 -9.64 -5.96 4.70
C TYR A 180 -10.73 -6.13 5.76
N SER A 181 -10.63 -7.21 6.52
CA SER A 181 -11.32 -7.41 7.78
C SER A 181 -10.33 -7.84 8.86
N ALA A 182 -10.73 -7.67 10.12
CA ALA A 182 -9.94 -8.11 11.26
C ALA A 182 -10.32 -9.54 11.68
N LYS A 183 -9.46 -10.52 11.39
CA LYS A 183 -9.59 -11.86 11.98
C LYS A 183 -9.05 -11.87 13.40
N CYS A 184 -9.93 -12.02 14.37
CA CYS A 184 -9.59 -12.10 15.78
C CYS A 184 -9.67 -13.56 16.24
N THR A 185 -8.54 -14.17 16.61
CA THR A 185 -8.51 -15.53 17.18
C THR A 185 -8.23 -15.45 18.67
N ALA A 186 -9.12 -15.97 19.51
CA ALA A 186 -8.97 -15.93 20.96
C ALA A 186 -7.88 -16.91 21.44
N GLY A 187 -6.88 -16.41 22.15
CA GLY A 187 -5.85 -17.22 22.82
C GLY A 187 -6.22 -17.62 24.26
N ALA A 188 -7.26 -16.99 24.81
CA ALA A 188 -7.91 -17.37 26.06
C ALA A 188 -9.41 -17.01 25.96
N ALA A 189 -10.23 -17.48 26.90
CA ALA A 189 -11.62 -17.07 26.96
C ALA A 189 -11.72 -15.54 27.15
N ASN A 190 -12.72 -14.92 26.52
CA ASN A 190 -12.95 -13.47 26.54
C ASN A 190 -11.82 -12.63 25.91
N GLY A 191 -11.21 -13.09 24.81
CA GLY A 191 -10.31 -12.25 24.03
C GLY A 191 -11.07 -11.11 23.33
N TYR A 192 -10.46 -9.95 23.17
CA TYR A 192 -11.05 -8.83 22.44
C TYR A 192 -10.00 -7.95 21.76
N ILE A 193 -10.46 -7.19 20.76
CA ILE A 193 -9.79 -5.98 20.30
C ILE A 193 -10.56 -4.76 20.77
N SER A 194 -9.89 -3.65 21.07
CA SER A 194 -10.57 -2.42 21.48
C SER A 194 -9.93 -1.14 20.97
N ILE A 195 -10.78 -0.12 20.78
CA ILE A 195 -10.39 1.29 20.76
C ILE A 195 -10.61 1.86 22.16
N HIS A 196 -9.68 2.71 22.60
CA HIS A 196 -9.63 3.17 23.99
C HIS A 196 -9.40 4.68 24.05
N SER A 197 -10.11 5.38 24.93
CA SER A 197 -9.98 6.82 25.16
C SER A 197 -8.56 7.30 25.46
N ASN A 198 -7.68 6.46 26.01
CA ASN A 198 -6.28 6.81 26.27
C ASN A 198 -5.48 7.06 24.99
N THR A 199 -5.83 6.38 23.90
CA THR A 199 -5.20 6.54 22.58
C THR A 199 -6.05 7.39 21.64
N TYR A 200 -7.38 7.37 21.83
CA TYR A 200 -8.33 8.13 21.04
C TYR A 200 -9.33 8.89 21.95
N PRO A 201 -8.92 10.04 22.54
CA PRO A 201 -9.69 10.76 23.56
C PRO A 201 -11.09 11.22 23.13
N GLU A 202 -11.32 11.31 21.81
CA GLU A 202 -12.60 11.71 21.20
C GLU A 202 -13.75 10.74 21.54
N LEU A 203 -13.45 9.55 22.07
CA LEU A 203 -14.44 8.64 22.65
C LEU A 203 -15.09 9.17 23.94
N LEU A 204 -14.39 10.00 24.73
CA LEU A 204 -14.93 10.57 25.97
C LEU A 204 -16.08 11.56 25.72
N ASP A 205 -16.27 12.01 24.48
CA ASP A 205 -17.41 12.84 24.10
C ASP A 205 -18.75 12.10 24.18
N PHE A 206 -18.74 10.76 24.30
CA PHE A 206 -19.94 9.97 24.53
C PHE A 206 -20.48 10.04 25.96
N GLN A 207 -19.72 10.62 26.90
CA GLN A 207 -20.13 10.69 28.30
C GLN A 207 -21.50 11.36 28.49
N GLY A 208 -22.35 10.74 29.31
CA GLY A 208 -23.71 11.23 29.59
C GLY A 208 -24.69 11.16 28.42
N ARG A 209 -24.38 10.39 27.37
CA ARG A 209 -25.21 10.28 26.15
C ARG A 209 -25.77 8.88 25.96
N THR A 210 -26.71 8.77 25.02
CA THR A 210 -27.18 7.50 24.48
C THR A 210 -26.50 7.25 23.14
N ILE A 211 -25.94 6.05 22.95
CA ILE A 211 -25.19 5.69 21.74
C ILE A 211 -25.74 4.41 21.12
N ASP A 212 -25.51 4.26 19.82
CA ASP A 212 -25.70 3.01 19.08
C ASP A 212 -24.35 2.47 18.62
N ALA A 213 -24.17 1.16 18.71
CA ALA A 213 -23.03 0.46 18.12
C ALA A 213 -23.49 -0.71 17.23
N TYR A 214 -22.89 -0.83 16.05
CA TYR A 214 -23.13 -1.90 15.08
C TYR A 214 -21.83 -2.43 14.52
N VAL A 215 -21.72 -3.72 14.26
CA VAL A 215 -20.58 -4.30 13.54
C VAL A 215 -21.02 -5.52 12.74
N GLN A 216 -20.40 -5.75 11.59
CA GLN A 216 -20.55 -7.01 10.87
C GLN A 216 -19.59 -8.03 11.46
N ALA A 217 -20.11 -9.20 11.86
CA ALA A 217 -19.30 -10.27 12.43
C ALA A 217 -19.54 -11.60 11.70
N TYR A 218 -18.47 -12.31 11.37
CA TYR A 218 -18.49 -13.66 10.83
C TYR A 218 -17.79 -14.59 11.83
N PRO A 219 -18.52 -15.23 12.75
CA PRO A 219 -17.90 -16.08 13.75
C PRO A 219 -17.69 -17.52 13.26
N GLN A 220 -16.62 -18.16 13.72
CA GLN A 220 -16.38 -19.59 13.47
C GLN A 220 -17.42 -20.48 14.17
N THR A 221 -17.78 -20.10 15.39
CA THR A 221 -18.73 -20.82 16.26
C THR A 221 -19.89 -19.89 16.59
N ALA A 222 -21.09 -20.43 16.66
CA ALA A 222 -22.28 -19.61 16.87
C ALA A 222 -22.22 -18.89 18.24
N ASN A 223 -22.67 -17.63 18.26
CA ASN A 223 -22.73 -16.76 19.44
C ASN A 223 -21.37 -16.41 20.08
N ASP A 224 -20.27 -16.57 19.35
CA ASP A 224 -18.93 -16.21 19.85
C ASP A 224 -18.55 -14.75 19.68
N ALA A 225 -19.37 -13.96 18.99
CA ALA A 225 -19.08 -12.56 18.69
C ALA A 225 -19.98 -11.60 19.49
N ASN A 226 -19.38 -10.64 20.19
CA ASN A 226 -20.12 -9.56 20.87
C ASN A 226 -19.45 -8.19 20.68
N ILE A 227 -20.27 -7.13 20.77
CA ILE A 227 -19.80 -5.77 21.08
C ILE A 227 -19.90 -5.60 22.60
N VAL A 228 -18.86 -5.05 23.21
CA VAL A 228 -18.85 -4.64 24.61
C VAL A 228 -18.49 -3.17 24.72
N ILE A 229 -19.32 -2.39 25.40
CA ILE A 229 -19.00 -1.02 25.79
C ILE A 229 -18.53 -1.07 27.24
N TYR A 230 -17.31 -0.63 27.49
CA TYR A 230 -16.73 -0.54 28.82
C TYR A 230 -16.40 0.91 29.15
N THR A 231 -16.76 1.37 30.34
CA THR A 231 -16.44 2.72 30.79
C THR A 231 -16.01 2.73 32.25
N LYS A 232 -15.24 3.74 32.64
CA LYS A 232 -14.83 3.98 34.03
C LYS A 232 -14.96 5.45 34.39
N GLN A 233 -15.71 5.74 35.44
CA GLN A 233 -15.88 7.08 35.99
C GLN A 233 -14.68 7.47 36.88
N ALA A 234 -14.51 8.77 37.14
CA ALA A 234 -13.42 9.27 37.98
C ALA A 234 -13.45 8.76 39.43
N ASP A 235 -14.62 8.35 39.94
CA ASP A 235 -14.79 7.74 41.26
C ASP A 235 -14.45 6.24 41.30
N GLY A 236 -14.06 5.67 40.16
CA GLY A 236 -13.71 4.26 39.99
C GLY A 236 -14.88 3.36 39.60
N THR A 237 -16.11 3.88 39.48
CA THR A 237 -17.28 3.10 39.05
C THR A 237 -17.11 2.62 37.60
N GLU A 238 -17.27 1.31 37.39
CA GLU A 238 -17.15 0.67 36.08
C GLU A 238 -18.53 0.28 35.52
N GLN A 239 -18.74 0.51 34.23
CA GLN A 239 -19.94 0.07 33.50
C GLN A 239 -19.50 -0.87 32.38
N THR A 240 -20.14 -2.04 32.28
CA THR A 240 -19.94 -2.98 31.17
C THR A 240 -21.28 -3.33 30.55
N LEU A 241 -21.47 -2.96 29.30
CA LEU A 241 -22.67 -3.26 28.51
C LEU A 241 -22.27 -4.22 27.39
N THR A 242 -22.96 -5.34 27.26
CA THR A 242 -22.64 -6.38 26.26
C THR A 242 -23.84 -6.60 25.35
N SER A 243 -23.60 -6.58 24.04
CA SER A 243 -24.61 -6.89 23.04
C SER A 243 -25.13 -8.31 23.20
N THR A 244 -26.41 -8.54 22.92
CA THR A 244 -27.06 -9.86 23.03
C THR A 244 -27.48 -10.45 21.69
N THR A 245 -27.03 -9.86 20.58
CA THR A 245 -27.39 -10.33 19.24
C THR A 245 -26.87 -11.76 19.02
N ALA A 246 -27.76 -12.68 18.65
CA ALA A 246 -27.37 -14.04 18.30
C ALA A 246 -26.65 -14.04 16.94
N THR A 247 -25.57 -14.81 16.84
CA THR A 247 -24.75 -14.89 15.62
C THR A 247 -24.61 -16.34 15.16
N PRO A 248 -25.07 -16.71 13.95
CA PRO A 248 -24.82 -18.03 13.37
C PRO A 248 -23.33 -18.22 13.04
N ALA A 249 -22.86 -19.46 13.11
CA ALA A 249 -21.53 -19.83 12.66
C ALA A 249 -21.43 -19.74 11.13
N GLY A 250 -20.32 -19.22 10.61
CA GLY A 250 -20.01 -19.26 9.18
C GLY A 250 -20.82 -18.31 8.30
N GLU A 251 -21.43 -17.28 8.89
CA GLU A 251 -22.20 -16.28 8.16
C GLU A 251 -22.01 -14.89 8.78
N PHE A 252 -21.96 -13.85 7.94
CA PHE A 252 -21.91 -12.48 8.41
C PHE A 252 -23.25 -12.06 8.99
N THR A 253 -23.21 -11.60 10.23
CA THR A 253 -24.38 -11.09 10.94
C THR A 253 -24.06 -9.73 11.53
N GLU A 254 -25.02 -8.83 11.40
CA GLU A 254 -24.97 -7.52 12.05
C GLU A 254 -25.23 -7.69 13.55
N ILE A 255 -24.23 -7.39 14.37
CA ILE A 255 -24.40 -7.31 15.83
C ILE A 255 -24.85 -5.90 16.17
N LYS A 256 -25.95 -5.79 16.94
CA LYS A 256 -26.52 -4.51 17.38
C LYS A 256 -26.37 -4.31 18.87
N HIS A 257 -26.00 -3.10 19.27
CA HIS A 257 -26.05 -2.64 20.65
C HIS A 257 -26.58 -1.20 20.69
N GLU A 258 -27.90 -1.07 20.57
CA GLU A 258 -28.58 0.21 20.37
C GLU A 258 -29.04 0.83 21.68
N SER A 259 -29.18 2.16 21.67
CA SER A 259 -29.78 2.93 22.78
C SER A 259 -29.10 2.70 24.13
N GLN A 260 -27.77 2.61 24.14
CA GLN A 260 -26.99 2.38 25.35
C GLN A 260 -26.66 3.71 26.04
N THR A 261 -27.14 3.88 27.27
CA THR A 261 -26.83 5.07 28.09
C THR A 261 -25.46 4.95 28.73
N ILE A 262 -24.63 5.94 28.44
CA ILE A 262 -23.25 6.03 28.88
C ILE A 262 -23.16 6.93 30.10
N ASN A 263 -22.43 6.49 31.11
CA ASN A 263 -22.16 7.27 32.31
C ASN A 263 -21.47 8.61 31.99
N ASP A 264 -21.62 9.60 32.86
CA ASP A 264 -20.92 10.87 32.80
C ASP A 264 -19.58 10.82 33.56
N ASN A 265 -18.80 11.90 33.51
CA ASN A 265 -17.55 12.04 34.27
C ASN A 265 -16.56 10.87 34.05
N LEU A 266 -16.42 10.49 32.78
CA LEU A 266 -15.58 9.35 32.37
C LEU A 266 -14.10 9.70 32.42
N THR A 267 -13.31 8.77 32.92
CA THR A 267 -11.84 8.72 32.76
C THR A 267 -11.42 7.70 31.71
N ASP A 268 -12.27 6.69 31.49
CA ASP A 268 -12.03 5.63 30.52
C ASP A 268 -13.30 5.32 29.73
N PHE A 269 -13.10 5.06 28.43
CA PHE A 269 -14.12 4.57 27.52
C PHE A 269 -13.45 3.63 26.50
N GLU A 270 -14.03 2.44 26.34
CA GLU A 270 -13.63 1.45 25.35
C GLU A 270 -14.82 0.88 24.59
N ILE A 271 -14.63 0.70 23.28
CA ILE A 271 -15.45 -0.20 22.48
C ILE A 271 -14.63 -1.45 22.22
N ARG A 272 -15.12 -2.61 22.66
CA ARG A 272 -14.45 -3.90 22.50
C ARG A 272 -15.24 -4.81 21.57
N LEU A 273 -14.54 -5.45 20.64
CA LEU A 273 -15.08 -6.53 19.81
C LEU A 273 -14.53 -7.85 20.35
N LYS A 274 -15.42 -8.64 20.95
CA LYS A 274 -15.09 -9.75 21.83
C LYS A 274 -15.36 -11.10 21.16
N VAL A 275 -14.37 -11.98 21.25
CA VAL A 275 -14.46 -13.40 20.95
C VAL A 275 -14.59 -14.20 22.24
N THR A 276 -15.72 -14.87 22.44
CA THR A 276 -16.07 -15.49 23.73
C THR A 276 -15.27 -16.75 24.01
N THR A 277 -15.20 -17.68 23.05
CA THR A 277 -14.63 -19.01 23.26
C THR A 277 -13.15 -19.07 22.90
N ASN A 278 -12.34 -19.68 23.79
CA ASN A 278 -10.91 -19.90 23.57
C ASN A 278 -10.64 -20.75 22.32
N GLY A 279 -9.65 -20.35 21.52
CA GLY A 279 -9.24 -21.02 20.28
C GLY A 279 -10.16 -20.80 19.09
N GLN A 280 -11.30 -20.10 19.27
CA GLN A 280 -12.20 -19.75 18.18
C GLN A 280 -11.84 -18.40 17.58
N TYR A 281 -12.33 -18.14 16.36
CA TYR A 281 -12.14 -16.86 15.70
C TYR A 281 -13.43 -16.20 15.22
N VAL A 282 -13.36 -14.88 15.03
CA VAL A 282 -14.39 -14.05 14.41
C VAL A 282 -13.71 -13.09 13.44
N TYR A 283 -14.28 -12.90 12.24
CA TYR A 283 -13.93 -11.76 11.38
C TYR A 283 -14.86 -10.60 11.70
N TYR A 284 -14.30 -9.45 12.06
CA TYR A 284 -15.05 -8.21 12.27
C TYR A 284 -14.80 -7.23 11.13
N ASP A 285 -15.84 -6.49 10.79
CA ASP A 285 -15.79 -5.45 9.77
C ASP A 285 -16.94 -4.44 9.92
N ASP A 286 -16.82 -3.26 9.29
CA ASP A 286 -17.86 -2.23 9.18
C ASP A 286 -18.47 -1.81 10.53
N LEU A 287 -17.62 -1.48 11.50
CA LEU A 287 -18.03 -0.98 12.82
C LEU A 287 -18.53 0.47 12.72
N TYR A 288 -19.73 0.70 13.25
CA TYR A 288 -20.29 2.01 13.52
C TYR A 288 -20.47 2.20 15.04
N VAL A 289 -20.06 3.36 15.56
CA VAL A 289 -20.39 3.80 16.92
C VAL A 289 -20.73 5.29 16.87
N GLY A 290 -21.96 5.66 17.24
CA GLY A 290 -22.41 7.04 17.08
C GLY A 290 -23.58 7.44 17.98
N ASP A 291 -23.70 8.76 18.18
CA ASP A 291 -24.73 9.39 19.02
C ASP A 291 -25.44 10.56 18.32
N ARG A 292 -24.75 11.25 17.41
CA ARG A 292 -25.24 12.46 16.72
C ARG A 292 -24.48 12.71 15.42
N ASN A 293 -24.93 13.70 14.66
CA ASN A 293 -24.23 14.20 13.47
C ASN A 293 -22.84 14.73 13.84
N LEU A 294 -21.84 14.30 13.07
CA LEU A 294 -20.45 14.72 13.21
C LEU A 294 -19.99 15.45 11.95
N THR A 295 -19.13 16.44 12.12
CA THR A 295 -18.45 17.13 11.02
C THR A 295 -17.04 16.64 10.80
N ARG A 296 -16.40 16.01 11.80
CA ARG A 296 -14.99 15.63 11.75
C ARG A 296 -14.81 14.11 11.80
N TYR A 297 -13.94 13.60 10.93
CA TYR A 297 -13.63 12.18 10.78
C TYR A 297 -12.12 12.00 10.61
N LEU A 298 -11.54 10.91 11.11
CA LEU A 298 -10.15 10.59 10.79
C LEU A 298 -10.02 10.40 9.27
N LEU A 299 -9.03 11.04 8.66
CA LEU A 299 -8.77 10.88 7.24
C LEU A 299 -8.19 9.47 6.97
N PRO A 300 -8.74 8.67 6.03
CA PRO A 300 -8.20 7.36 5.72
C PRO A 300 -6.74 7.41 5.27
N ASP A 301 -5.98 6.35 5.58
CA ASP A 301 -4.54 6.25 5.29
C ASP A 301 -4.21 6.42 3.80
N SER A 302 -5.16 6.04 2.93
CA SER A 302 -5.10 6.24 1.49
C SER A 302 -4.91 7.71 1.09
N PHE A 303 -5.25 8.68 1.95
CA PHE A 303 -5.10 10.12 1.70
C PHE A 303 -4.07 10.83 2.59
N VAL A 304 -3.38 10.13 3.50
CA VAL A 304 -2.45 10.77 4.46
C VAL A 304 -1.26 11.46 3.77
N GLY A 305 -0.77 10.93 2.65
CA GLY A 305 0.23 11.57 1.77
C GLY A 305 -0.33 12.10 0.45
N GLY A 306 -1.64 11.95 0.25
CA GLY A 306 -2.32 12.22 -1.01
C GLY A 306 -3.08 13.54 -1.03
N LYS A 307 -3.89 13.69 -2.08
CA LYS A 307 -4.79 14.82 -2.29
C LYS A 307 -6.23 14.30 -2.37
N LEU A 308 -7.07 14.77 -1.45
CA LEU A 308 -8.52 14.56 -1.55
C LEU A 308 -9.12 15.63 -2.46
N GLU A 309 -9.91 15.23 -3.44
CA GLU A 309 -10.50 16.15 -4.42
C GLU A 309 -12.00 16.33 -4.23
N GLN A 310 -12.70 15.24 -3.91
CA GLN A 310 -14.15 15.25 -3.77
C GLN A 310 -14.59 14.37 -2.61
N VAL A 311 -15.65 14.82 -1.93
CA VAL A 311 -16.36 14.05 -0.92
C VAL A 311 -17.83 14.01 -1.30
N TRP A 312 -18.36 12.80 -1.37
CA TRP A 312 -19.77 12.56 -1.63
C TRP A 312 -20.38 11.84 -0.44
N MET A 313 -21.66 12.11 -0.15
CA MET A 313 -22.43 11.39 0.85
C MET A 313 -23.59 10.66 0.18
N GLN A 314 -23.79 9.41 0.57
CA GLN A 314 -24.91 8.61 0.12
C GLN A 314 -26.26 9.23 0.53
N GLN A 315 -27.20 9.35 -0.42
CA GLN A 315 -28.55 9.86 -0.13
C GLN A 315 -29.64 8.79 -0.17
N THR A 316 -29.40 7.70 -0.91
CA THR A 316 -30.40 6.65 -1.16
C THR A 316 -29.77 5.27 -1.01
N GLY A 317 -30.63 4.26 -0.80
CA GLY A 317 -30.25 2.86 -0.63
C GLY A 317 -31.47 2.00 -0.34
N GLN A 318 -31.22 0.70 -0.15
CA GLN A 318 -32.20 -0.37 0.04
C GLN A 318 -32.10 -1.03 1.42
N SER A 319 -30.99 -0.86 2.14
CA SER A 319 -30.82 -1.38 3.50
C SER A 319 -31.54 -0.51 4.52
N ASN A 320 -31.86 -1.12 5.68
CA ASN A 320 -32.41 -0.40 6.83
C ASN A 320 -31.48 0.74 7.27
N GLU A 321 -30.20 0.43 7.36
CA GLU A 321 -29.14 1.41 7.60
C GLU A 321 -28.35 1.61 6.33
N LEU A 322 -28.53 2.78 5.70
CA LEU A 322 -28.09 3.07 4.33
C LEU A 322 -26.60 2.83 4.12
N PHE A 323 -25.78 3.03 5.14
CA PHE A 323 -24.34 2.83 5.03
C PHE A 323 -23.95 1.38 4.71
N TYR A 324 -24.80 0.37 4.88
CA TYR A 324 -24.51 -1.00 4.45
C TYR A 324 -24.59 -1.21 2.92
N ASP A 325 -25.22 -0.30 2.18
CA ASP A 325 -25.43 -0.48 0.74
C ASP A 325 -24.23 -0.04 -0.10
N LEU A 326 -23.15 -0.81 -0.05
CA LEU A 326 -21.92 -0.59 -0.82
C LEU A 326 -22.17 -0.42 -2.33
N ASN A 327 -23.05 -1.24 -2.89
CA ASN A 327 -23.28 -1.30 -4.33
C ASN A 327 -24.21 -0.20 -4.86
N SER A 328 -24.94 0.49 -3.97
CA SER A 328 -25.94 1.50 -4.38
C SER A 328 -25.34 2.90 -4.54
N PHE A 329 -24.11 3.10 -4.08
CA PHE A 329 -23.52 4.43 -3.99
C PHE A 329 -22.79 4.85 -5.27
N THR A 330 -23.58 5.27 -6.26
CA THR A 330 -23.07 5.95 -7.46
C THR A 330 -22.95 7.45 -7.22
N ARG A 331 -22.05 8.13 -7.95
CA ARG A 331 -21.88 9.60 -7.85
C ARG A 331 -23.20 10.35 -8.08
N GLU A 332 -24.00 9.90 -9.04
CA GLU A 332 -25.32 10.45 -9.39
C GLU A 332 -26.35 10.37 -8.26
N ARG A 333 -26.13 9.50 -7.27
CA ARG A 333 -27.02 9.29 -6.12
C ARG A 333 -26.45 9.87 -4.82
N GLY A 334 -25.32 10.57 -4.92
CA GLY A 334 -24.63 11.20 -3.80
C GLY A 334 -24.84 12.71 -3.75
N LYS A 335 -24.82 13.28 -2.55
CA LYS A 335 -24.67 14.72 -2.34
C LYS A 335 -23.19 15.04 -2.22
N GLN A 336 -22.65 15.90 -3.08
CA GLN A 336 -21.30 16.42 -2.90
C GLN A 336 -21.26 17.33 -1.66
N LEU A 337 -20.26 17.12 -0.81
CA LEU A 337 -20.06 17.90 0.41
C LEU A 337 -18.82 18.79 0.30
N ALA A 338 -18.92 19.99 0.87
CA ALA A 338 -17.78 20.86 1.04
C ALA A 338 -16.97 20.43 2.27
N PHE A 339 -15.64 20.48 2.16
CA PHE A 339 -14.75 19.96 3.19
C PHE A 339 -13.45 20.76 3.29
N VAL A 340 -12.75 20.56 4.40
CA VAL A 340 -11.38 20.97 4.62
C VAL A 340 -10.62 19.83 5.29
N ILE A 341 -9.32 19.72 5.02
CA ILE A 341 -8.45 18.80 5.75
C ILE A 341 -7.74 19.56 6.86
N THR A 342 -7.94 19.12 8.10
CA THR A 342 -7.29 19.67 9.29
C THR A 342 -6.28 18.66 9.86
N SER A 343 -5.40 19.12 10.74
CA SER A 343 -4.42 18.27 11.43
C SER A 343 -4.27 18.70 12.87
N ASN A 344 -4.11 17.73 13.78
CA ASN A 344 -3.75 17.99 15.18
C ASN A 344 -2.25 17.78 15.46
N GLY A 345 -1.43 17.66 14.41
CA GLY A 345 0.00 17.35 14.49
C GLY A 345 0.34 15.86 14.49
N THR A 346 -0.59 14.99 14.90
CA THR A 346 -0.44 13.53 14.86
C THR A 346 -1.27 12.91 13.75
N ASN A 347 -2.57 13.24 13.73
CA ASN A 347 -3.55 12.71 12.80
C ASN A 347 -4.08 13.82 11.88
N ARG A 348 -4.46 13.44 10.66
CA ARG A 348 -5.18 14.29 9.71
C ARG A 348 -6.66 13.95 9.76
N TYR A 349 -7.50 14.96 9.62
CA TYR A 349 -8.95 14.81 9.71
C TYR A 349 -9.63 15.41 8.49
N LEU A 350 -10.67 14.72 8.03
CA LEU A 350 -11.66 15.26 7.13
C LEU A 350 -12.69 16.05 7.96
N GLU A 351 -12.81 17.35 7.71
CA GLU A 351 -13.80 18.21 8.34
C GLU A 351 -14.79 18.74 7.31
N LEU A 352 -16.04 18.33 7.46
CA LEU A 352 -17.17 18.73 6.63
C LEU A 352 -17.70 20.09 7.10
N MET A 353 -18.06 20.96 6.15
CA MET A 353 -18.55 22.31 6.47
C MET A 353 -19.96 22.32 7.07
N GLU A 354 -20.70 21.23 6.91
CA GLU A 354 -22.02 21.00 7.51
C GLU A 354 -22.06 19.61 8.14
N ALA A 355 -22.88 19.44 9.18
CA ALA A 355 -23.04 18.15 9.86
C ALA A 355 -24.04 17.28 9.07
N PRO A 356 -23.59 16.29 8.29
CA PRO A 356 -24.49 15.43 7.52
C PRO A 356 -25.39 14.60 8.44
N PRO A 357 -26.54 14.12 7.94
CA PRO A 357 -27.29 13.06 8.60
C PRO A 357 -26.41 11.83 8.88
N ASN A 358 -26.59 11.23 10.05
CA ASN A 358 -25.90 10.02 10.46
C ASN A 358 -26.19 8.79 9.59
N LYS A 359 -25.32 7.79 9.72
CA LYS A 359 -25.50 6.45 9.15
C LYS A 359 -25.61 6.50 7.62
N ARG A 360 -24.73 7.28 6.97
CA ARG A 360 -24.56 7.37 5.52
C ARG A 360 -23.10 7.10 5.17
N ARG A 361 -22.84 6.39 4.10
CA ARG A 361 -21.47 6.21 3.63
C ARG A 361 -20.95 7.49 2.97
N LEU A 362 -19.69 7.79 3.22
CA LEU A 362 -18.94 8.83 2.52
C LEU A 362 -18.05 8.17 1.45
N ARG A 363 -18.01 8.78 0.28
CA ARG A 363 -17.12 8.39 -0.82
C ARG A 363 -16.12 9.49 -1.03
N LEU A 364 -14.85 9.15 -0.84
CA LEU A 364 -13.73 10.05 -0.92
C LEU A 364 -13.00 9.72 -2.22
N ILE A 365 -12.90 10.71 -3.10
CA ILE A 365 -12.23 10.57 -4.40
C ILE A 365 -11.04 11.51 -4.44
N GLY A 366 -9.91 10.97 -4.86
CA GLY A 366 -8.72 11.76 -5.13
C GLY A 366 -7.53 10.89 -5.51
N GLU A 367 -6.37 11.25 -4.97
CA GLU A 367 -5.07 10.77 -5.43
C GLU A 367 -4.20 10.40 -4.23
N ALA A 368 -3.49 9.26 -4.32
CA ALA A 368 -2.49 8.84 -3.36
C ALA A 368 -1.08 8.80 -3.97
N PRO A 369 -0.03 8.94 -3.15
CA PRO A 369 1.33 8.63 -3.57
C PRO A 369 1.44 7.18 -4.03
N LEU A 370 2.34 6.95 -4.97
CA LEU A 370 2.69 5.61 -5.40
C LEU A 370 3.47 4.86 -4.31
N GLU A 371 3.50 3.54 -4.44
CA GLU A 371 4.26 2.68 -3.53
C GLU A 371 5.77 3.01 -3.56
N THR A 372 6.41 3.02 -2.39
CA THR A 372 7.87 3.19 -2.27
C THR A 372 8.58 1.91 -2.69
N LEU A 373 9.54 2.02 -3.61
CA LEU A 373 10.35 0.88 -4.08
C LEU A 373 11.73 0.90 -3.41
N SER A 374 11.95 0.06 -2.40
CA SER A 374 13.19 -0.03 -1.63
C SER A 374 13.98 -1.31 -1.91
N ALA A 375 13.29 -2.45 -2.00
CA ALA A 375 13.82 -3.77 -2.27
C ALA A 375 13.46 -4.24 -3.69
N THR A 376 14.24 -5.20 -4.19
CA THR A 376 14.13 -5.75 -5.54
C THR A 376 12.78 -6.42 -5.80
N THR A 377 12.14 -6.93 -4.73
CA THR A 377 10.81 -7.55 -4.72
C THR A 377 9.67 -6.55 -4.56
N ASP A 378 9.96 -5.28 -4.23
CA ASP A 378 8.91 -4.29 -4.01
C ASP A 378 8.14 -4.06 -5.32
N THR A 379 6.83 -3.90 -5.18
CA THR A 379 5.91 -3.73 -6.30
C THR A 379 5.32 -2.33 -6.31
N ILE A 380 5.19 -1.76 -7.50
CA ILE A 380 4.45 -0.53 -7.75
C ILE A 380 3.24 -0.82 -8.64
N THR A 381 2.13 -0.18 -8.32
CA THR A 381 0.87 -0.37 -9.02
C THR A 381 0.69 0.76 -10.04
N LEU A 382 0.88 0.46 -11.32
CA LEU A 382 0.79 1.46 -12.39
C LEU A 382 -0.13 1.00 -13.51
N ASP A 383 -0.87 1.92 -14.11
CA ASP A 383 -1.56 1.64 -15.36
C ASP A 383 -0.55 1.31 -16.46
N ALA A 384 -0.91 0.43 -17.40
CA ALA A 384 0.00 -0.02 -18.44
C ALA A 384 0.67 1.11 -19.24
N TRP A 385 -0.02 2.24 -19.45
CA TRP A 385 0.51 3.39 -20.18
C TRP A 385 1.48 4.25 -19.36
N ARG A 386 1.43 4.16 -18.03
CA ARG A 386 2.26 4.92 -17.09
C ARG A 386 3.68 4.34 -16.99
N ILE A 387 3.84 3.05 -17.24
CA ILE A 387 5.14 2.37 -17.21
C ILE A 387 6.10 2.97 -18.26
N PRO A 388 5.77 3.05 -19.57
CA PRO A 388 6.65 3.68 -20.55
C PRO A 388 7.00 5.14 -20.24
N LEU A 389 6.07 5.91 -19.68
CA LEU A 389 6.31 7.30 -19.29
C LEU A 389 7.36 7.39 -18.17
N LEU A 390 7.21 6.54 -17.14
CA LEU A 390 8.17 6.44 -16.04
C LEU A 390 9.56 6.04 -16.54
N ILE A 391 9.65 5.02 -17.41
CA ILE A 391 10.91 4.55 -17.98
C ILE A 391 11.58 5.66 -18.82
N ALA A 392 10.82 6.38 -19.66
CA ALA A 392 11.35 7.48 -20.46
C ALA A 392 11.92 8.60 -19.57
N LYS A 393 11.24 8.96 -18.48
CA LYS A 393 11.74 9.95 -17.52
C LYS A 393 12.99 9.45 -16.79
N ALA A 394 12.98 8.19 -16.32
CA ALA A 394 14.13 7.61 -15.63
C ALA A 394 15.36 7.54 -16.54
N ARG A 395 15.18 7.22 -17.82
CA ARG A 395 16.24 7.27 -18.84
C ARG A 395 16.80 8.68 -19.00
N MET A 396 15.94 9.69 -19.01
CA MET A 396 16.37 11.10 -19.11
C MET A 396 17.24 11.49 -17.91
N ILE A 397 16.78 11.20 -16.68
CA ILE A 397 17.53 11.46 -15.44
C ILE A 397 18.85 10.67 -15.41
N PHE A 398 18.83 9.43 -15.89
CA PHE A 398 20.03 8.60 -15.96
C PHE A 398 21.11 9.27 -16.81
N TRP A 399 20.80 9.65 -18.04
CA TRP A 399 21.79 10.26 -18.94
C TRP A 399 22.24 11.65 -18.49
N GLU A 400 21.37 12.44 -17.86
CA GLU A 400 21.73 13.72 -17.25
C GLU A 400 22.78 13.58 -16.14
N ARG A 401 22.70 12.50 -15.36
CA ARG A 401 23.66 12.25 -14.29
C ARG A 401 24.96 11.66 -14.81
N GLU A 402 24.88 10.79 -15.80
CA GLU A 402 26.05 10.21 -16.43
C GLU A 402 26.83 11.21 -17.30
N SER A 403 26.24 12.35 -17.69
CA SER A 403 26.94 13.42 -18.41
C SER A 403 27.82 14.32 -17.53
N VAL A 404 27.72 14.26 -16.20
CA VAL A 404 28.46 15.17 -15.29
C VAL A 404 29.97 14.84 -15.17
N PRO A 405 30.43 13.57 -15.18
CA PRO A 405 31.86 13.26 -15.02
C PRO A 405 32.64 13.03 -16.34
N VAL A 406 32.09 13.32 -17.53
CA VAL A 406 32.71 12.89 -18.80
C VAL A 406 33.63 13.92 -19.45
N SER A 407 34.61 13.42 -20.19
CA SER A 407 35.47 14.24 -21.06
C SER A 407 34.62 14.91 -22.16
N SER A 408 35.14 15.99 -22.74
CA SER A 408 34.44 16.75 -23.80
C SER A 408 34.14 15.94 -25.06
N GLU A 409 34.78 14.79 -25.24
CA GLU A 409 34.55 13.89 -26.39
C GLU A 409 33.31 13.01 -26.21
N ASP A 410 33.00 12.64 -24.97
CA ASP A 410 31.84 11.79 -24.66
C ASP A 410 30.56 12.61 -24.46
N SER A 411 30.66 13.89 -24.10
CA SER A 411 29.51 14.75 -23.79
C SER A 411 28.44 14.76 -24.89
N SER A 412 28.84 14.79 -26.16
CA SER A 412 27.92 14.79 -27.30
C SER A 412 27.07 13.53 -27.39
N LYS A 413 27.62 12.36 -27.01
CA LYS A 413 26.87 11.10 -26.99
C LYS A 413 25.83 11.10 -25.87
N PHE A 414 26.21 11.57 -24.69
CA PHE A 414 25.29 11.67 -23.55
C PHE A 414 24.17 12.69 -23.80
N GLU A 415 24.49 13.85 -24.37
CA GLU A 415 23.50 14.87 -24.76
C GLU A 415 22.53 14.34 -25.82
N TYR A 416 23.01 13.55 -26.78
CA TYR A 416 22.16 12.90 -27.77
C TYR A 416 21.17 11.91 -27.13
N GLU A 417 21.66 11.05 -26.24
CA GLU A 417 20.83 10.06 -25.54
C GLU A 417 19.82 10.73 -24.59
N TYR A 418 20.23 11.79 -23.87
CA TYR A 418 19.34 12.63 -23.09
C TYR A 418 18.25 13.25 -23.97
N SER A 419 18.62 13.87 -25.10
CA SER A 419 17.68 14.51 -26.03
C SER A 419 16.68 13.53 -26.64
N LYS A 420 17.11 12.29 -26.90
CA LYS A 420 16.23 11.21 -27.35
C LYS A 420 15.23 10.83 -26.25
N ALA A 421 15.71 10.62 -25.02
CA ALA A 421 14.87 10.31 -23.87
C ALA A 421 13.86 11.43 -23.55
N ALA A 422 14.29 12.69 -23.61
CA ALA A 422 13.44 13.86 -23.40
C ALA A 422 12.34 13.96 -24.47
N ARG A 423 12.66 13.73 -25.75
CA ARG A 423 11.65 13.69 -26.82
C ARG A 423 10.64 12.57 -26.63
N ASP A 424 11.10 11.38 -26.23
CA ASP A 424 10.20 10.26 -25.93
C ASP A 424 9.28 10.57 -24.75
N TYR A 425 9.83 11.15 -23.67
CA TYR A 425 9.04 11.59 -22.52
C TYR A 425 8.00 12.64 -22.92
N SER A 426 8.38 13.70 -23.65
CA SER A 426 7.44 14.74 -24.13
C SER A 426 6.38 14.18 -25.07
N ARG A 427 6.74 13.24 -25.96
CA ARG A 427 5.79 12.57 -26.87
C ARG A 427 4.80 11.70 -26.11
N LEU A 428 5.25 10.98 -25.09
CA LEU A 428 4.36 10.16 -24.25
C LEU A 428 3.45 11.04 -23.41
N LEU A 429 3.97 12.15 -22.90
CA LEU A 429 3.20 13.13 -22.14
C LEU A 429 2.11 13.79 -22.99
N SER A 430 2.43 14.23 -24.21
CA SER A 430 1.47 14.92 -25.09
C SER A 430 0.37 14.00 -25.63
N ASN A 431 0.68 12.73 -25.89
CA ASN A 431 -0.30 11.76 -26.38
C ASN A 431 -1.24 11.23 -25.29
N LYS A 432 -0.95 11.50 -24.02
CA LYS A 432 -1.61 10.85 -22.88
C LYS A 432 -1.96 11.75 -21.72
N MET A 433 -1.67 13.06 -21.75
CA MET A 433 -2.57 14.00 -21.06
C MET A 433 -3.92 13.81 -21.73
N PRO A 434 -4.92 13.19 -21.07
CA PRO A 434 -6.28 13.44 -21.48
C PRO A 434 -6.41 14.97 -21.39
N GLU A 435 -7.16 15.61 -22.28
CA GLU A 435 -7.82 16.85 -21.88
C GLU A 435 -8.35 16.57 -20.47
N ARG A 436 -7.79 17.28 -19.49
CA ARG A 436 -8.13 17.20 -18.07
C ARG A 436 -9.63 16.99 -18.06
N ILE A 437 -10.10 15.77 -17.75
CA ILE A 437 -11.43 15.32 -18.16
C ILE A 437 -12.42 16.30 -17.52
N GLU A 438 -12.82 17.33 -18.27
CA GLU A 438 -14.13 17.92 -18.14
C GLU A 438 -15.02 16.73 -18.43
N TYR A 439 -15.47 16.08 -17.36
CA TYR A 439 -16.55 15.13 -17.44
C TYR A 439 -17.73 15.95 -17.92
N GLN A 440 -17.85 16.10 -19.24
CA GLN A 440 -18.93 16.81 -19.85
C GLN A 440 -20.20 16.04 -19.52
N GLU A 441 -21.03 16.73 -18.74
CA GLU A 441 -22.43 16.50 -18.48
C GLU A 441 -23.10 15.81 -19.68
N ARG A 442 -23.52 14.55 -19.49
CA ARG A 442 -24.59 13.92 -20.26
C ARG A 442 -25.44 13.05 -19.37
#